data_AF-A0A285EFZ8-F1
#
_entry.id   AF-A0A285EFZ8-F1
#
_cell.length_a   1.000
_cell.length_b   1.000
_cell.length_c   1.000
_cell.angle_alpha   90.00
_cell.angle_beta   90.00
_cell.angle_gamma   90.00
#
_symmetry.space_group_name_H-M   'P 1'
#
loop_
_entity.id
_entity.type
_entity.pdbx_description
1 polymer ?
#
loop_
_entity_poly.entity_id
_entity_poly.type
_entity_poly.pdbx_seq_one_letter_code
_entity_poly.pdbx_strand_id
1 'polypeptide(L)'
;MSTRLVVWGGVWAAVSVAAFLLLDPVLAAFVAILGLCAWVVALLSADWDRHSSFEERELARARRRAARREKNAGARARDRARWEAHQQRKAGRSRR
;
A
#
# COMPACT_ATOMS: atom_id res chain seq x y z
N MET A 1 -11.19 -8.53 4.70
CA MET A 1 -11.43 -9.87 4.12
C MET A 1 -12.59 -9.74 3.16
N SER A 2 -12.42 -10.06 1.89
CA SER A 2 -13.54 -9.95 0.94
C SER A 2 -14.61 -10.97 1.30
N THR A 3 -15.89 -10.56 1.32
CA THR A 3 -17.04 -11.43 1.63
C THR A 3 -17.03 -12.70 0.77
N ARG A 4 -16.49 -12.58 -0.46
CA ARG A 4 -16.26 -13.69 -1.39
C ARG A 4 -15.32 -14.75 -0.82
N LEU A 5 -14.17 -14.37 -0.25
CA LEU A 5 -13.22 -15.34 0.33
C LEU A 5 -13.80 -16.09 1.53
N VAL A 6 -14.65 -15.42 2.33
CA VAL A 6 -15.34 -16.05 3.46
C VAL A 6 -16.39 -17.06 2.97
N VAL A 7 -17.20 -16.69 1.99
CA VAL A 7 -18.18 -17.59 1.38
C VAL A 7 -17.50 -18.79 0.72
N TRP A 8 -16.44 -18.56 -0.05
CA TRP A 8 -15.67 -19.63 -0.69
C TRP A 8 -14.97 -20.53 0.32
N GLY A 9 -14.44 -19.97 1.41
CA GLY A 9 -13.88 -20.77 2.51
C GLY A 9 -14.93 -21.66 3.20
N GLY A 10 -16.16 -21.17 3.37
CA GLY A 10 -17.27 -21.94 3.92
C GLY A 10 -17.71 -23.10 3.01
N VAL A 11 -17.85 -22.83 1.71
CA VAL A 11 -18.16 -23.86 0.70
C VAL A 11 -17.06 -24.91 0.64
N TRP A 12 -15.79 -24.48 0.72
CA TRP A 12 -14.64 -25.38 0.80
C TRP A 12 -14.77 -26.36 1.96
N ALA A 13 -14.96 -25.83 3.18
CA ALA A 13 -15.03 -26.64 4.38
C ALA A 13 -16.17 -27.65 4.31
N ALA A 14 -17.33 -27.26 3.80
CA ALA A 14 -18.48 -28.15 3.62
C ALA A 14 -18.18 -29.29 2.62
N VAL A 15 -17.51 -28.99 1.50
CA VAL A 15 -17.11 -29.99 0.50
C VAL A 15 -16.06 -30.93 1.06
N SER A 16 -15.08 -30.44 1.82
CA SER A 16 -14.08 -31.29 2.49
C SER A 16 -14.72 -32.25 3.51
N VAL A 17 -15.65 -31.76 4.34
CA VAL A 17 -16.36 -32.61 5.31
C VAL A 17 -17.22 -33.67 4.59
N ALA A 18 -17.95 -33.27 3.55
CA ALA A 18 -18.71 -34.22 2.73
C ALA A 18 -17.79 -35.26 2.07
N ALA A 19 -16.61 -34.87 1.60
CA ALA A 19 -15.64 -35.79 1.02
C ALA A 19 -15.11 -36.79 2.06
N PHE A 20 -14.82 -36.36 3.29
CA PHE A 20 -14.40 -37.27 4.37
C PHE A 20 -15.50 -38.24 4.83
N LEU A 21 -16.77 -37.88 4.68
CA LEU A 21 -17.89 -38.75 5.03
C LEU A 21 -18.26 -39.74 3.92
N LEU A 22 -17.97 -39.41 2.66
CA LEU A 22 -18.43 -40.16 1.48
C LEU A 22 -17.30 -40.91 0.73
N LEU A 23 -16.02 -40.56 0.94
CA LEU A 23 -14.87 -41.20 0.30
C LEU A 23 -13.95 -41.90 1.32
N ASP A 24 -13.13 -42.83 0.80
CA ASP A 24 -12.00 -43.41 1.52
C ASP A 24 -11.12 -42.30 2.13
N PRO A 25 -10.71 -42.42 3.41
CA PRO A 25 -9.92 -41.39 4.11
C PRO A 25 -8.67 -40.94 3.35
N VAL A 26 -8.04 -41.81 2.56
CA VAL A 26 -6.85 -41.48 1.78
C VAL A 26 -7.21 -40.55 0.62
N LEU A 27 -8.30 -40.83 -0.10
CA LEU A 27 -8.79 -39.99 -1.18
C LEU A 27 -9.31 -38.64 -0.64
N ALA A 28 -9.99 -38.65 0.51
CA ALA A 28 -10.46 -37.44 1.16
C ALA A 28 -9.29 -36.53 1.58
N ALA A 29 -8.23 -37.09 2.17
CA ALA A 29 -7.03 -36.35 2.53
C ALA A 29 -6.33 -35.74 1.29
N PHE A 30 -6.24 -36.50 0.19
CA PHE A 30 -5.65 -36.01 -1.06
C PHE A 30 -6.41 -34.78 -1.61
N VAL A 31 -7.74 -34.87 -1.70
CA VAL A 31 -8.58 -33.76 -2.18
C VAL A 31 -8.49 -32.56 -1.23
N ALA A 32 -8.48 -32.79 0.09
CA ALA A 32 -8.34 -31.73 1.08
C ALA A 32 -7.00 -30.98 0.94
N ILE A 33 -5.89 -31.70 0.72
CA ILE A 33 -4.55 -31.11 0.54
C ILE A 33 -4.48 -30.29 -0.75
N LEU A 34 -4.83 -30.89 -1.90
CA LEU A 34 -4.87 -30.17 -3.17
C LEU A 34 -5.73 -28.92 -3.06
N GLY A 35 -6.84 -29.10 -2.37
CA GLY A 35 -7.77 -28.06 -2.09
C GLY A 35 -7.22 -26.88 -1.34
N LEU A 36 -6.64 -27.17 -0.18
CA LEU A 36 -5.98 -26.18 0.66
C LEU A 36 -4.89 -25.44 -0.10
N CYS A 37 -4.08 -26.14 -0.90
CA CYS A 37 -3.05 -25.52 -1.73
C CYS A 37 -3.66 -24.53 -2.73
N ALA A 38 -4.69 -24.93 -3.46
CA ALA A 38 -5.37 -24.04 -4.42
C ALA A 38 -5.99 -22.81 -3.74
N TRP A 39 -6.59 -22.99 -2.55
CA TRP A 39 -7.14 -21.89 -1.76
C TRP A 39 -6.07 -20.90 -1.31
N VAL A 40 -4.93 -21.40 -0.83
CA VAL A 40 -3.79 -20.55 -0.44
C VAL A 40 -3.26 -19.76 -1.64
N VAL A 41 -3.12 -20.40 -2.81
CA VAL A 41 -2.71 -19.71 -4.04
C VAL A 41 -3.72 -18.61 -4.40
N ALA A 42 -5.02 -18.91 -4.37
CA ALA A 42 -6.07 -17.93 -4.66
C ALA A 42 -6.05 -16.74 -3.69
N LEU A 43 -5.78 -16.98 -2.41
CA LEU A 43 -5.62 -15.91 -1.41
C LEU A 43 -4.43 -15.01 -1.72
N LEU A 44 -3.28 -15.59 -2.06
CA LEU A 44 -2.08 -14.83 -2.41
C LEU A 44 -2.26 -14.06 -3.72
N SER A 45 -3.01 -14.61 -4.67
CA SER A 45 -3.34 -13.96 -5.93
C SER A 45 -4.42 -12.88 -5.80
N ALA A 46 -5.27 -12.90 -4.76
CA ALA A 46 -6.41 -12.00 -4.64
C ALA A 46 -6.04 -10.51 -4.57
N ASP A 47 -4.89 -10.18 -3.99
CA ASP A 47 -4.35 -8.81 -3.92
C ASP A 47 -3.24 -8.57 -4.97
N TRP A 48 -3.01 -9.50 -5.90
CA TRP A 48 -1.96 -9.38 -6.90
C TRP A 48 -2.18 -8.19 -7.85
N ASP A 49 -3.42 -7.82 -8.14
CA ASP A 49 -3.69 -6.63 -8.97
C ASP A 49 -3.73 -5.33 -8.16
N ARG A 50 -3.54 -5.39 -6.84
CA ARG A 50 -3.60 -4.23 -5.94
C ARG A 50 -2.29 -3.45 -5.90
N HIS A 51 -1.71 -3.23 -7.07
CA HIS A 51 -0.56 -2.36 -7.24
C HIS A 51 -1.04 -0.96 -7.59
N SER A 52 -0.58 0.05 -6.83
CA SER A 52 -0.80 1.46 -7.20
C SER A 52 -0.43 1.69 -8.67
N SER A 53 -1.17 2.52 -9.39
CA SER A 53 -0.75 2.93 -10.73
C SER A 53 0.48 3.83 -10.64
N PHE A 54 1.23 3.98 -11.74
CA PHE A 54 2.33 4.94 -11.80
C PHE A 54 1.86 6.36 -11.47
N GLU A 55 0.69 6.73 -11.99
CA GLU A 55 0.08 8.05 -11.77
C GLU A 55 -0.32 8.25 -10.31
N GLU A 56 -0.91 7.24 -9.67
CA GLU A 56 -1.25 7.29 -8.25
C GLU A 56 -0.01 7.46 -7.37
N ARG A 57 1.10 6.79 -7.71
CA ARG A 57 2.38 6.96 -7.02
C ARG A 57 2.95 8.37 -7.20
N GLU A 58 2.91 8.90 -8.41
CA GLU A 58 3.39 10.26 -8.69
C GLU A 58 2.53 11.32 -8.00
N LEU A 59 1.20 11.17 -8.01
CA LEU A 59 0.29 12.03 -7.26
C LEU A 59 0.57 11.97 -5.76
N ALA A 60 0.81 10.78 -5.19
CA ALA A 60 1.17 10.64 -3.79
C ALA A 60 2.52 11.33 -3.47
N ARG A 61 3.52 11.24 -4.36
CA ARG A 61 4.80 11.95 -4.22
C ARG A 61 4.62 13.46 -4.33
N ALA A 62 3.81 13.94 -5.27
CA ALA A 62 3.49 15.35 -5.45
C ALA A 62 2.81 15.93 -4.20
N ARG A 63 1.80 15.22 -3.65
CA ARG A 63 1.14 15.59 -2.39
C ARG A 63 2.13 15.67 -1.22
N ARG A 64 3.05 14.70 -1.09
CA ARG A 64 4.11 14.74 -0.07
C ARG A 64 5.05 15.93 -0.24
N ARG A 65 5.45 16.27 -1.47
CA ARG A 65 6.28 17.45 -1.77
C ARG A 65 5.55 18.75 -1.43
N ALA A 66 4.26 18.85 -1.75
CA ALA A 66 3.41 20.00 -1.40
C ALA A 66 3.31 20.18 0.12
N ALA A 67 2.97 19.11 0.85
CA ALA A 67 2.91 19.13 2.32
C ALA A 67 4.26 19.51 2.95
N ARG A 68 5.38 19.02 2.41
CA ARG A 68 6.72 19.41 2.88
C ARG A 68 7.03 20.88 2.59
N ARG A 69 6.62 21.39 1.43
CA ARG A 69 6.76 22.81 1.08
C ARG A 69 5.98 23.69 2.06
N GLU A 70 4.75 23.32 2.37
CA GLU A 70 3.90 24.05 3.30
C GLU A 70 4.49 24.08 4.71
N LYS A 71 4.88 22.93 5.25
CA LYS A 71 5.59 22.83 6.55
C LYS A 71 6.83 23.72 6.62
N ASN A 72 7.60 23.80 5.53
CA ASN A 72 8.83 24.58 5.46
C ASN A 72 8.62 26.04 4.99
N ALA A 73 7.38 26.49 4.76
CA ALA A 73 7.10 27.83 4.26
C ALA A 73 7.57 28.91 5.25
N GLY A 74 7.29 28.74 6.55
CA GLY A 74 7.72 29.67 7.59
C GLY A 74 9.25 29.75 7.75
N ALA A 75 9.95 28.61 7.66
CA ALA A 75 11.41 28.59 7.67
C ALA A 75 11.99 29.33 6.45
N ARG A 76 11.44 29.10 5.25
CA ARG A 76 11.86 29.80 4.03
C ARG A 76 11.59 31.30 4.07
N ALA A 77 10.49 31.72 4.70
CA ALA A 77 10.20 33.15 4.87
C ALA A 77 11.25 33.83 5.78
N ARG A 78 11.62 33.19 6.90
CA ARG A 78 12.66 33.70 7.80
C ARG A 78 14.03 33.73 7.13
N ASP A 79 14.35 32.71 6.34
CA ASP A 79 15.61 32.64 5.60
C ASP A 79 15.72 33.73 4.54
N ARG A 80 14.63 33.96 3.77
CA ARG A 80 14.54 35.09 2.85
C ARG A 80 14.72 36.44 3.56
N ALA A 81 14.04 36.67 4.68
CA ALA A 81 14.18 37.91 5.44
C ALA A 81 15.64 38.14 5.92
N ARG A 82 16.33 37.08 6.35
CA ARG A 82 17.76 37.15 6.72
C ARG A 82 18.64 37.46 5.52
N TRP A 83 18.39 36.82 4.39
CA TRP A 83 19.13 37.04 3.15
C TRP A 83 18.96 38.47 2.64
N GLU A 84 17.74 38.99 2.63
CA GLU A 84 17.43 40.37 2.23
C GLU A 84 18.13 41.39 3.16
N ALA A 85 18.06 41.18 4.48
CA ALA A 85 18.77 42.02 5.45
C ALA A 85 20.30 42.00 5.24
N HIS A 86 20.86 40.84 4.87
CA HIS A 86 22.27 40.72 4.54
C HIS A 86 22.63 41.44 3.24
N GLN A 87 21.79 41.35 2.20
CA GLN A 87 22.00 42.07 0.93
C GLN A 87 21.95 43.58 1.11
N GLN A 88 21.02 44.11 1.91
CA GLN A 88 20.96 45.54 2.22
C GLN A 88 22.23 46.04 2.92
N ARG A 89 22.76 45.25 3.87
CA ARG A 89 24.04 45.55 4.53
C ARG A 89 25.22 45.54 3.56
N LYS A 90 25.24 44.59 2.62
CA LYS A 90 26.28 44.49 1.58
C LYS A 90 26.21 45.66 0.60
N ALA A 91 25.02 46.01 0.11
CA ALA A 91 24.80 47.13 -0.80
C ALA A 91 25.15 48.49 -0.15
N GLY A 92 24.85 48.68 1.13
CA GLY A 92 25.27 49.88 1.87
C GLY A 92 26.78 49.97 2.08
N ARG A 93 27.47 48.82 2.18
CA ARG A 93 28.93 48.75 2.34
C ARG A 93 29.68 48.89 1.02
N SER A 94 29.08 48.54 -0.12
CA SER A 94 29.68 48.73 -1.45
C SER A 94 29.41 50.10 -2.08
N ARG A 95 28.54 50.92 -1.46
CA ARG A 95 28.15 52.25 -1.95
C ARG A 95 28.83 53.39 -1.16
N ARG A 96 29.61 53.04 -0.14
CA ARG A 96 30.63 53.89 0.50
C ARG A 96 31.97 53.59 -0.15
#